data_AF-A0A318CQ57-F1
#
_entry.id   AF-A0A318CQ57-F1
#
_cell.length_a   1.000
_cell.length_b   1.000
_cell.length_c   1.000
_cell.angle_alpha   90.00
_cell.angle_beta   90.00
_cell.angle_gamma   90.00
#
_symmetry.space_group_name_H-M   'P 1'
#
loop_
_entity.id
_entity.type
_entity.pdbx_description
1 polymer ?
#
loop_
_entity_poly.entity_id
_entity_poly.type
_entity_poly.pdbx_seq_one_letter_code
_entity_poly.pdbx_strand_id
1 'polypeptide(L)' 'MRKVLIIISTEDGESIYNAMRLANLGTGKGDEVSVFMLGKGVLFEKSGSKDFDVMGQINMFKGDFYV' A
#
# COMPACT_ATOMS: atom_id res chain seq x y z
N MET A 1 19.17 2.05 5.48
CA MET A 1 18.10 2.98 5.07
C MET A 1 18.08 3.03 3.56
N ARG A 2 17.09 2.38 2.95
CA ARG A 2 16.82 2.40 1.50
C ARG A 2 15.68 3.36 1.22
N LYS A 3 15.62 3.87 -0.02
CA LYS A 3 14.48 4.61 -0.53
C LYS A 3 13.75 3.75 -1.54
N VAL A 4 12.45 3.54 -1.33
CA VAL A 4 11.62 2.65 -2.16
C VAL A 4 10.35 3.38 -2.56
N LEU A 5 10.04 3.38 -3.86
CA LEU A 5 8.75 3.83 -4.38
C LEU A 5 7.97 2.61 -4.86
N ILE A 6 6.75 2.45 -4.38
CA ILE A 6 5.80 1.44 -4.82
C ILE A 6 4.69 2.12 -5.60
N ILE A 7 4.42 1.66 -6.81
CA ILE A 7 3.32 2.15 -7.64
C ILE A 7 2.24 1.07 -7.70
N ILE A 8 1.01 1.45 -7.39
CA ILE A 8 -0.15 0.55 -7.40
C ILE A 8 -1.17 1.11 -8.40
N SER A 9 -1.44 0.35 -9.46
CA SER A 9 -2.31 0.77 -10.57
C SER A 9 -3.59 -0.07 -10.73
N THR A 10 -3.78 -1.06 -9.86
CA THR A 10 -4.87 -2.05 -9.90
C THR A 10 -5.85 -1.83 -8.76
N GLU A 11 -7.11 -2.19 -8.96
CA GLU A 11 -8.15 -2.23 -7.91
C GLU A 11 -8.28 -3.62 -7.26
N ASP A 12 -7.44 -4.58 -7.65
CA ASP A 12 -7.43 -5.93 -7.07
C ASP A 12 -7.00 -5.91 -5.59
N GLY A 13 -7.91 -6.35 -4.72
CA GLY A 13 -7.76 -6.29 -3.27
C GLY A 13 -6.55 -7.05 -2.73
N GLU A 14 -6.30 -8.26 -3.24
CA GLU A 14 -5.16 -9.07 -2.83
C GLU A 14 -3.83 -8.39 -3.20
N SER A 15 -3.75 -7.86 -4.43
CA SER A 15 -2.56 -7.15 -4.92
C SER A 15 -2.28 -5.89 -4.09
N ILE A 16 -3.30 -5.07 -3.80
CA ILE A 16 -3.14 -3.88 -2.96
C ILE A 16 -2.73 -4.28 -1.54
N TYR A 17 -3.41 -5.26 -0.95
CA TYR A 17 -3.10 -5.75 0.39
C TYR A 17 -1.64 -6.21 0.51
N ASN A 18 -1.16 -7.03 -0.43
CA ASN A 18 0.20 -7.54 -0.40
C ASN A 18 1.24 -6.45 -0.65
N ALA A 19 0.97 -5.51 -1.57
CA ALA A 19 1.86 -4.37 -1.81
C ALA A 19 1.99 -3.48 -0.57
N MET A 20 0.86 -3.15 0.08
CA MET A 20 0.86 -2.36 1.32
C MET A 20 1.49 -3.12 2.49
N ARG A 21 1.28 -4.44 2.59
CA ARG A 21 1.95 -5.29 3.58
C ARG A 21 3.47 -5.26 3.44
N LEU A 22 3.98 -5.28 2.19
CA LEU A 22 5.41 -5.11 1.91
C LEU A 22 5.89 -3.70 2.26
N ALA A 23 5.10 -2.67 1.96
CA ALA A 23 5.41 -1.28 2.32
C ALA A 23 5.57 -1.11 3.85
N ASN A 24 4.66 -1.70 4.62
CA ASN A 24 4.70 -1.73 6.09
C ASN A 24 5.93 -2.48 6.64
N LEU A 25 6.34 -3.57 5.99
CA LEU A 25 7.57 -4.27 6.36
C LEU A 25 8.82 -3.37 6.16
N GLY A 26 8.85 -2.61 5.07
CA GLY A 26 9.95 -1.68 4.76
C GLY A 26 10.05 -0.56 5.80
N THR A 27 8.93 0.12 6.08
CA THR A 27 8.90 1.19 7.10
C THR A 27 9.25 0.64 8.49
N GLY A 28 8.77 -0.56 8.85
CA GLY A 28 9.12 -1.24 10.10
C GLY A 28 10.61 -1.59 10.24
N LYS A 29 11.34 -1.71 9.13
CA LYS A 29 12.80 -1.92 9.11
C LYS A 29 13.62 -0.63 9.04
N GLY A 30 12.96 0.54 9.05
CA GLY A 30 13.60 1.85 8.95
C GLY A 30 13.99 2.26 7.52
N ASP A 31 13.36 1.68 6.51
CA ASP A 31 13.48 2.17 5.12
C ASP A 31 12.47 3.32 4.87
N GLU A 32 12.84 4.25 4.01
CA GLU A 32 11.95 5.31 3.51
C GLU A 32 11.11 4.74 2.37
N VAL A 33 9.82 4.55 2.60
CA VAL A 33 8.91 3.98 1.63
C VAL A 33 7.88 5.03 1.23
N SER A 34 7.69 5.20 -0.07
CA SER A 34 6.61 5.99 -0.65
C SER A 34 5.68 5.07 -1.45
N VAL A 35 4.38 5.33 -1.41
CA VAL A 35 3.37 4.63 -2.21
C VAL A 35 2.64 5.65 -3.08
N PHE A 36 2.49 5.36 -4.36
CA PHE A 36 1.70 6.16 -5.29
C PHE A 36 0.60 5.30 -5.92
N MET A 37 -0.65 5.66 -5.62
CA MET A 37 -1.84 5.08 -6.22
C MET A 37 -2.17 5.81 -7.52
N LEU A 38 -2.45 5.09 -8.60
CA LEU A 38 -2.89 5.69 -9.87
C LEU A 38 -3.86 4.80 -10.63
N GLY A 39 -4.54 5.35 -11.63
CA GLY A 39 -5.48 4.58 -12.45
C GLY A 39 -6.57 3.92 -11.59
N LYS A 40 -6.73 2.60 -11.70
CA LYS A 40 -7.72 1.86 -10.89
C LYS A 40 -7.33 1.77 -9.40
N GLY A 41 -6.05 1.95 -9.08
CA GLY A 41 -5.54 1.91 -7.70
C GLY A 41 -6.13 2.98 -6.79
N VAL A 42 -6.64 4.09 -7.33
CA VAL A 42 -7.29 5.15 -6.54
C VAL A 42 -8.59 4.70 -5.86
N LEU A 43 -9.16 3.56 -6.28
CA LEU A 43 -10.37 2.97 -5.71
C LEU A 43 -10.09 2.07 -4.49
N PHE A 44 -8.86 2.09 -3.95
CA PHE A 44 -8.39 1.20 -2.89
C PHE A 44 -9.31 1.11 -1.67
N GLU A 45 -10.03 2.19 -1.33
CA GLU A 45 -10.97 2.23 -0.19
C GLU A 45 -12.08 1.17 -0.31
N LYS A 46 -12.39 0.74 -1.53
CA LYS A 46 -13.43 -0.24 -1.85
C LYS A 46 -12.88 -1.59 -2.30
N SER A 47 -11.56 -1.72 -2.42
CA SER A 47 -10.90 -2.92 -2.94
C SER A 47 -10.70 -4.02 -1.90
N GLY A 48 -10.89 -3.73 -0.61
CA GLY A 48 -10.71 -4.72 0.46
C GLY A 48 -11.77 -5.82 0.47
N SER A 49 -11.44 -6.95 1.11
CA SER A 49 -12.35 -8.07 1.37
C SER A 49 -12.13 -8.61 2.79
N LYS A 50 -12.88 -9.66 3.17
CA LYS A 50 -12.69 -10.32 4.47
C LYS A 50 -11.28 -10.91 4.64
N ASP A 51 -10.70 -11.43 3.56
CA ASP A 51 -9.38 -12.07 3.59
C ASP A 51 -8.24 -11.06 3.33
N PHE A 52 -8.57 -9.90 2.74
CA PHE A 52 -7.62 -8.86 2.37
C PHE A 52 -8.06 -7.50 2.95
N ASP A 53 -7.67 -7.24 4.20
CA ASP A 53 -7.92 -5.96 4.88
C ASP A 53 -6.97 -4.87 4.36
N VAL A 54 -7.31 -4.34 3.19
CA VAL A 54 -6.58 -3.26 2.50
C VAL A 54 -6.50 -2.01 3.38
N MET A 55 -7.62 -1.59 3.96
CA MET A 55 -7.66 -0.37 4.78
C MET A 55 -6.88 -0.54 6.07
N GLY A 56 -6.86 -1.73 6.67
CA GLY A 56 -5.98 -2.03 7.80
C GLY A 56 -4.50 -1.82 7.45
N GLN A 57 -4.04 -2.31 6.30
CA GLN A 57 -2.65 -2.10 5.88
C GLN A 57 -2.35 -0.62 5.58
N ILE A 58 -3.27 0.11 4.94
CA ILE A 58 -3.11 1.54 4.66
C ILE A 58 -3.07 2.36 5.95
N ASN A 59 -3.95 2.09 6.90
CA ASN A 59 -3.98 2.79 8.19
C ASN A 59 -2.72 2.53 9.05
N MET A 60 -2.05 1.39 8.86
CA MET A 60 -0.78 1.08 9.51
C MET A 60 0.43 1.78 8.86
N PHE A 61 0.30 2.25 7.62
CA PHE A 61 1.41 2.78 6.84
C PHE A 61 1.85 4.16 7.36
N LYS A 62 3.17 4.34 7.45
CA LYS A 62 3.82 5.54 8.02
C LYS A 62 4.77 6.26 7.06
N GLY A 63 4.80 5.82 5.80
CA GLY A 63 5.58 6.46 4.74
C GLY A 63 4.76 7.50 3.98
N ASP A 64 5.36 8.06 2.93
CA ASP A 64 4.66 9.03 2.09
C ASP A 64 3.62 8.31 1.21
N PHE A 65 2.40 8.81 1.21
CA PHE A 65 1.29 8.23 0.47
C PHE A 65 0.69 9.28 -0.47
N TYR A 66 0.62 8.94 -1.75
CA TYR A 66 0.12 9.82 -2.81
C TYR A 66 -1.02 9.13 -3.56
N VAL A 67 -2.06 9.90 -3.89
CA VAL A 67 -3.24 9.48 -4.67
C VAL A 67 -3.54 10.54 -5.72
#